data_AF-A0A7L1M746-F1
#
_entry.id   AF-A0A7L1M746-F1
#
_cell.length_a   1.000
_cell.length_b   1.000
_cell.length_c   1.000
_cell.angle_alpha   90.00
_cell.angle_beta   90.00
_cell.angle_gamma   90.00
#
_symmetry.space_group_name_H-M   'P 1'
#
loop_
_entity.id
_entity.type
_entity.pdbx_description
1 polymer ?
#
loop_
_entity_poly.entity_id
_entity_poly.type
_entity_poly.pdbx_seq_one_letter_code
_entity_poly.pdbx_strand_id
1 'polypeptide(L)'
;FPRRFLTSKERFHAYLRAGGKEEEDEEEEKKEEEEQISNTPGEPPAKRVKAEELGQDGESPGNAGEEEKERPERKRARGQNKNRPCMKPNCYEQNRLCPSVTQGRAGPCPFGPRCRFLHDVAEYLAAKPADLGGSCVLFDTFGRCPYGVTCRFGRAHLGDGQQSLENAALARQWEGKLLVRNGLSKELQQQLRKRKFSFRKAEEFLRGIRAGKGGKATGGSTEVSDSTARQEGLGHGPNSPGPEGSPSIPTLGPLTDEDVTKLRPCERKKLDIRGKLYLAPLTTCGNLPFRRICKRFGADVTCGEMAVCTNLLQGQSSEWALLKRHHTEDIFGVQLEGAFPDTMTKCAELLNRTIDVDFVDINVGCPIDLVYKKGGGCALMTRSNKFEQIVRGMNSVLDVPLTVKIRTGVQEKVNVAHKIIPRLREWGASMVTLHGRSREQRYTRSADWDYIAECARLASPMPLFGNGDILSYEDANRAMQMGVSGIMIARQVPVGALIKPWLFTEIKEQRHWDISSSERFDILKDFTNYGLEHWGSDTQGVEKTRKFLLEWLSFLCRYIPVGLLEILPQRINERPPYYLGRDYLETLMASQNVDDWIKISELLLGPVPPSFTFLPKHKANSYR
;
A
#
# COMPACT_ATOMS: atom_id res chain seq x y z
N PHE A 1 11.77 -9.27 -29.15
CA PHE A 1 13.04 -9.65 -28.51
C PHE A 1 14.00 -10.07 -29.60
N PRO A 2 15.26 -9.59 -29.59
CA PRO A 2 16.26 -10.09 -30.53
C PRO A 2 16.33 -11.62 -30.47
N ARG A 3 16.35 -12.30 -31.62
CA ARG A 3 16.27 -13.78 -31.71
C ARG A 3 17.22 -14.50 -30.76
N ARG A 4 18.42 -13.96 -30.54
CA ARG A 4 19.47 -14.53 -29.67
C ARG A 4 19.08 -14.73 -28.20
N PHE A 5 18.05 -14.02 -27.71
CA PHE A 5 17.64 -14.13 -26.30
C PHE A 5 16.41 -15.02 -26.10
N LEU A 6 15.70 -15.37 -27.18
CA LEU A 6 14.49 -16.19 -27.09
C LEU A 6 14.86 -17.64 -26.75
N THR A 7 14.06 -18.28 -25.90
CA THR A 7 14.28 -19.67 -25.50
C THR A 7 12.96 -20.40 -25.24
N SER A 8 13.00 -21.73 -25.21
CA SER A 8 11.86 -22.55 -24.79
C SER A 8 11.70 -22.50 -23.27
N LYS A 9 10.51 -22.86 -22.78
CA LYS A 9 10.23 -22.92 -21.34
C LYS A 9 11.13 -23.96 -20.65
N GLU A 10 11.35 -25.08 -21.33
CA GLU A 10 12.12 -26.22 -20.87
C GLU A 10 13.59 -25.82 -20.69
N ARG A 11 14.18 -25.20 -21.73
CA ARG A 11 15.57 -24.70 -21.71
C ARG A 11 15.76 -23.58 -20.71
N PHE A 12 14.80 -22.65 -20.57
CA PHE A 12 14.83 -21.62 -19.53
C PHE A 12 14.96 -22.21 -18.13
N HIS A 13 14.12 -23.20 -17.80
CA HIS A 13 14.17 -23.82 -16.49
C HIS A 13 15.36 -24.78 -16.31
N ALA A 14 15.85 -25.41 -17.38
CA ALA A 14 17.07 -26.22 -17.35
C ALA A 14 18.28 -25.36 -17.02
N TYR A 15 18.46 -24.23 -17.70
CA TYR A 15 19.52 -23.25 -17.43
C TYR A 15 19.52 -22.76 -15.98
N LEU A 16 18.34 -22.49 -15.42
CA LEU A 16 18.21 -22.09 -14.00
C LEU A 16 18.57 -23.21 -13.01
N ARG A 17 18.28 -24.47 -13.35
CA ARG A 17 18.68 -25.65 -12.54
C ARG A 17 20.17 -25.92 -12.62
N ALA A 18 20.77 -25.72 -13.79
CA ALA A 18 22.22 -25.90 -14.03
C ALA A 18 23.08 -24.77 -13.42
N GLY A 19 22.48 -23.76 -12.79
CA GLY A 19 23.21 -22.65 -12.18
C GLY A 19 23.85 -21.71 -13.20
N GLY A 20 23.30 -21.64 -14.41
CA GLY A 20 23.78 -20.77 -15.48
C GLY A 20 24.87 -21.37 -16.36
N LYS A 21 25.18 -22.66 -16.19
CA LYS A 21 25.96 -23.43 -17.16
C LYS A 21 25.04 -23.88 -18.28
N GLU A 22 25.41 -23.61 -19.52
CA GLU A 22 24.78 -24.27 -20.66
C GLU A 22 25.20 -25.74 -20.62
N GLU A 23 24.25 -26.66 -20.72
CA GLU A 23 24.57 -28.04 -21.08
C GLU A 23 25.10 -27.95 -22.52
N GLU A 24 26.35 -28.37 -22.75
CA GLU A 24 26.90 -28.54 -24.10
C GLU A 24 26.18 -29.74 -24.73
N ASP A 25 24.94 -29.55 -25.15
CA ASP A 25 24.22 -30.52 -25.98
C ASP A 25 24.63 -30.31 -27.45
N GLU A 26 25.86 -30.68 -27.78
CA GLU A 26 26.33 -30.78 -29.17
C GLU A 26 25.64 -31.92 -29.97
N GLU A 27 24.67 -32.63 -29.38
CA GLU A 27 24.00 -33.78 -30.02
C GLU A 27 22.53 -33.56 -30.43
N GLU A 28 21.85 -32.47 -30.03
CA GLU A 28 20.46 -32.23 -30.46
C GLU A 28 20.32 -31.37 -31.73
N GLU A 29 21.25 -30.46 -32.04
CA GLU A 29 21.20 -29.67 -33.29
C GLU A 29 21.38 -30.53 -34.56
N LYS A 30 22.04 -31.69 -34.47
CA LYS A 30 22.17 -32.61 -35.61
C LYS A 30 20.93 -33.45 -35.90
N LYS A 31 20.02 -33.64 -34.92
CA LYS A 31 18.78 -34.39 -35.15
C LYS A 31 17.67 -33.53 -35.72
N GLU A 32 17.62 -32.24 -35.39
CA GLU A 32 16.63 -31.33 -35.97
C GLU A 32 16.94 -30.93 -37.42
N GLU A 33 18.22 -30.95 -37.85
CA GLU A 33 18.57 -30.71 -39.27
C GLU A 33 18.33 -31.93 -40.17
N GLU A 34 18.40 -33.17 -39.66
CA GLU A 34 18.13 -34.38 -40.47
C GLU A 34 16.62 -34.69 -40.64
N GLU A 35 15.75 -34.30 -39.71
CA GLU A 35 14.29 -34.47 -39.87
C GLU A 35 13.63 -33.42 -40.79
N GLN A 36 14.31 -32.32 -41.13
CA GLN A 36 13.75 -31.26 -41.98
C GLN A 36 13.87 -31.50 -43.49
N ILE A 37 14.51 -32.59 -43.95
CA ILE A 37 14.73 -32.86 -45.39
C ILE A 37 13.78 -33.91 -46.00
N SER A 38 12.87 -34.53 -45.25
CA SER A 38 11.85 -35.42 -45.86
C SER A 38 10.47 -35.38 -45.19
N ASN A 39 9.56 -34.54 -45.71
CA ASN A 39 8.28 -34.97 -46.29
C ASN A 39 7.30 -33.80 -46.49
N THR A 40 6.73 -33.74 -47.70
CA THR A 40 5.67 -32.84 -48.18
C THR A 40 4.33 -32.96 -47.42
N PRO A 41 3.45 -31.93 -47.50
CA PRO A 41 2.35 -31.73 -46.56
C PRO A 41 1.07 -32.50 -46.91
N GLY A 42 0.48 -33.18 -45.92
CA GLY A 42 -0.90 -33.69 -45.95
C GLY A 42 -1.73 -33.04 -44.84
N GLU A 43 -2.91 -32.52 -45.18
CA GLU A 43 -3.88 -31.91 -44.26
C GLU A 43 -4.31 -32.85 -43.13
N PRO A 44 -4.45 -32.37 -41.87
CA PRO A 44 -5.18 -33.10 -40.84
C PRO A 44 -6.63 -32.56 -40.64
N PRO A 45 -7.59 -33.43 -40.28
CA PRO A 45 -9.02 -33.14 -40.32
C PRO A 45 -9.54 -32.42 -39.06
N ALA A 46 -10.61 -31.64 -39.26
CA ALA A 46 -11.38 -30.98 -38.20
C ALA A 46 -12.12 -31.97 -37.29
N LYS A 47 -12.01 -31.79 -35.96
CA LYS A 47 -12.87 -32.48 -34.97
C LYS A 47 -13.52 -31.50 -33.98
N ARG A 48 -14.78 -31.19 -34.33
CA ARG A 48 -16.03 -31.10 -33.56
C ARG A 48 -16.00 -30.70 -32.08
N VAL A 49 -16.71 -29.60 -31.84
CA VAL A 49 -17.37 -29.15 -30.61
C VAL A 49 -18.36 -30.23 -30.11
N LYS A 50 -18.36 -30.51 -28.80
CA LYS A 50 -19.39 -31.35 -28.15
C LYS A 50 -20.37 -30.42 -27.44
N ALA A 51 -21.60 -30.40 -27.95
CA ALA A 51 -22.74 -29.67 -27.42
C ALA A 51 -23.42 -30.43 -26.26
N GLU A 52 -24.15 -29.65 -25.48
CA GLU A 52 -25.03 -30.01 -24.38
C GLU A 52 -26.15 -30.96 -24.84
N GLU A 53 -26.48 -31.96 -24.02
CA GLU A 53 -27.72 -32.73 -24.15
C GLU A 53 -28.61 -32.53 -22.93
N LEU A 54 -29.81 -32.06 -23.22
CA LEU A 54 -30.99 -31.99 -22.37
C LEU A 54 -31.76 -33.32 -22.44
N GLY A 55 -32.40 -33.67 -21.33
CA GLY A 55 -33.46 -34.68 -21.24
C GLY A 55 -33.26 -35.56 -20.00
N GLN A 56 -34.29 -36.02 -19.28
CA GLN A 56 -35.73 -35.84 -19.33
C GLN A 56 -36.26 -36.46 -18.03
N ASP A 57 -37.45 -36.04 -17.61
CA ASP A 57 -38.14 -36.47 -16.38
C ASP A 57 -38.51 -37.96 -16.36
N GLY A 58 -38.51 -38.56 -15.16
CA GLY A 58 -39.05 -39.89 -14.90
C GLY A 58 -39.22 -40.15 -13.38
N GLU A 59 -40.46 -40.39 -12.97
CA GLU A 59 -40.94 -40.50 -11.57
C GLU A 59 -40.77 -41.90 -10.93
N SER A 60 -40.37 -41.90 -9.63
CA SER A 60 -40.88 -42.73 -8.49
C SER A 60 -40.50 -44.22 -8.32
N PRO A 61 -40.67 -44.83 -7.11
CA PRO A 61 -40.37 -44.35 -5.74
C PRO A 61 -39.58 -45.40 -4.88
N GLY A 62 -38.86 -44.98 -3.83
CA GLY A 62 -38.12 -45.89 -2.95
C GLY A 62 -37.88 -45.34 -1.54
N ASN A 63 -38.44 -46.03 -0.56
CA ASN A 63 -38.67 -45.73 0.85
C ASN A 63 -37.46 -45.38 1.75
N ALA A 64 -37.76 -44.52 2.73
CA ALA A 64 -37.41 -44.57 4.17
C ALA A 64 -35.93 -44.50 4.65
N GLY A 65 -35.58 -43.32 5.17
CA GLY A 65 -35.25 -43.14 6.60
C GLY A 65 -33.81 -43.36 7.06
N GLU A 66 -33.10 -42.27 7.37
CA GLU A 66 -32.40 -42.06 8.65
C GLU A 66 -31.85 -40.62 8.73
N GLU A 67 -32.26 -39.89 9.77
CA GLU A 67 -31.84 -38.52 10.07
C GLU A 67 -30.40 -38.50 10.64
N GLU A 68 -29.41 -38.08 9.84
CA GLU A 68 -28.15 -37.59 10.38
C GLU A 68 -28.15 -36.05 10.45
N LYS A 69 -28.07 -35.53 11.68
CA LYS A 69 -27.85 -34.10 11.97
C LYS A 69 -26.58 -33.60 11.28
N GLU A 70 -26.74 -32.85 10.19
CA GLU A 70 -25.66 -32.09 9.56
C GLU A 70 -24.99 -31.15 10.56
N ARG A 71 -23.68 -31.34 10.75
CA ARG A 71 -22.81 -30.35 11.40
C ARG A 71 -22.86 -29.05 10.58
N PRO A 72 -22.91 -27.86 11.20
CA PRO A 72 -23.01 -26.62 10.45
C PRO A 72 -21.81 -26.50 9.51
N GLU A 73 -22.07 -26.51 8.21
CA GLU A 73 -21.06 -26.31 7.18
C GLU A 73 -20.24 -25.06 7.54
N ARG A 74 -18.94 -25.26 7.80
CA ARG A 74 -17.98 -24.16 7.89
C ARG A 74 -18.08 -23.39 6.58
N LYS A 75 -18.72 -22.21 6.62
CA LYS A 75 -18.84 -21.28 5.50
C LYS A 75 -17.52 -21.25 4.74
N ARG A 76 -17.50 -21.86 3.54
CA ARG A 76 -16.32 -21.90 2.67
C ARG A 76 -15.79 -20.48 2.54
N ALA A 77 -14.54 -20.24 2.95
CA ALA A 77 -13.92 -18.92 2.82
C ALA A 77 -14.01 -18.47 1.35
N ARG A 78 -14.71 -17.35 1.08
CA ARG A 78 -14.83 -16.77 -0.27
C ARG A 78 -13.80 -15.62 -0.41
N GLY A 79 -12.99 -15.59 -1.47
CA GLY A 79 -11.89 -14.60 -1.68
C GLY A 79 -10.70 -15.14 -2.51
N GLN A 80 -9.73 -14.29 -2.88
CA GLN A 80 -8.54 -14.68 -3.68
C GLN A 80 -7.45 -15.43 -2.89
N ASN A 81 -7.51 -15.41 -1.55
CA ASN A 81 -6.43 -15.90 -0.66
C ASN A 81 -6.80 -17.14 0.18
N LYS A 82 -7.69 -18.01 -0.33
CA LYS A 82 -8.30 -19.12 0.44
C LYS A 82 -7.33 -20.21 0.88
N ASN A 83 -6.27 -20.43 0.10
CA ASN A 83 -5.31 -21.52 0.31
C ASN A 83 -3.98 -21.01 0.87
N ARG A 84 -3.93 -19.75 1.36
CA ARG A 84 -2.69 -19.20 1.91
C ARG A 84 -2.46 -19.76 3.31
N PRO A 85 -1.34 -20.42 3.59
CA PRO A 85 -1.03 -20.87 4.94
C PRO A 85 -0.98 -19.66 5.87
N CYS A 86 -1.75 -19.70 6.96
CA CYS A 86 -1.61 -18.72 8.03
C CYS A 86 -0.39 -19.14 8.87
N MET A 87 0.79 -18.62 8.55
CA MET A 87 1.94 -18.80 9.44
C MET A 87 1.64 -18.11 10.78
N LYS A 88 1.45 -18.93 11.82
CA LYS A 88 1.28 -18.43 13.18
C LYS A 88 2.65 -17.92 13.67
N PRO A 89 2.75 -16.71 14.24
CA PRO A 89 4.00 -16.16 14.80
C PRO A 89 4.70 -17.04 15.85
N ASN A 90 4.02 -18.06 16.36
CA ASN A 90 4.48 -18.95 17.42
C ASN A 90 5.38 -20.09 16.94
N CYS A 91 5.65 -20.23 15.64
CA CYS A 91 6.51 -21.31 15.15
C CYS A 91 8.02 -21.00 15.18
N TYR A 92 8.42 -19.73 15.36
CA TYR A 92 9.81 -19.33 15.12
C TYR A 92 10.71 -19.41 16.34
N GLU A 93 10.16 -19.31 17.56
CA GLU A 93 10.95 -19.38 18.80
C GLU A 93 10.08 -20.01 19.88
N GLN A 94 10.32 -21.30 20.19
CA GLN A 94 9.74 -21.96 21.35
C GLN A 94 10.27 -21.32 22.65
N ASN A 95 11.52 -20.86 22.61
CA ASN A 95 12.28 -20.35 23.74
C ASN A 95 12.67 -18.88 23.50
N ARG A 96 11.79 -17.95 23.89
CA ARG A 96 12.06 -16.50 23.77
C ARG A 96 12.72 -15.95 25.02
N LEU A 97 13.70 -15.06 24.85
CA LEU A 97 14.28 -14.29 25.96
C LEU A 97 13.26 -13.32 26.55
N CYS A 98 13.37 -13.13 27.87
CA CYS A 98 12.56 -12.19 28.61
C CYS A 98 12.83 -10.75 28.13
N PRO A 99 11.78 -9.94 27.86
CA PRO A 99 11.96 -8.54 27.47
C PRO A 99 12.78 -7.70 28.46
N SER A 100 12.77 -8.06 29.75
CA SER A 100 13.58 -7.38 30.76
C SER A 100 15.08 -7.62 30.55
N VAL A 101 15.46 -8.79 30.04
CA VAL A 101 16.85 -9.16 29.72
C VAL A 101 17.29 -8.50 28.42
N THR A 102 16.44 -8.55 27.38
CA THR A 102 16.78 -7.96 26.07
C THR A 102 16.77 -6.44 26.06
N GLN A 103 15.97 -5.79 26.90
CA GLN A 103 15.91 -4.32 27.00
C GLN A 103 16.89 -3.75 28.03
N GLY A 104 17.71 -4.58 28.67
CA GLY A 104 18.68 -4.14 29.67
C GLY A 104 18.04 -3.40 30.85
N ARG A 105 16.83 -3.79 31.29
CA ARG A 105 16.19 -3.14 32.44
C ARG A 105 17.05 -3.37 33.69
N ALA A 106 17.39 -2.29 34.38
CA ALA A 106 18.03 -2.34 35.69
C ALA A 106 17.01 -2.87 36.73
N GLY A 107 16.92 -4.19 36.88
CA GLY A 107 16.10 -4.85 37.90
C GLY A 107 15.64 -6.26 37.51
N PRO A 108 15.33 -7.11 38.50
CA PRO A 108 14.82 -8.47 38.24
C PRO A 108 13.49 -8.42 37.49
N CYS A 109 13.22 -9.45 36.68
CA CYS A 109 11.97 -9.56 35.94
C CYS A 109 10.77 -9.49 36.90
N PRO A 110 9.71 -8.71 36.59
CA PRO A 110 8.53 -8.57 37.46
C PRO A 110 7.77 -9.89 37.68
N PHE A 111 7.99 -10.89 36.82
CA PHE A 111 7.42 -12.23 36.96
C PHE A 111 8.37 -13.23 37.64
N GLY A 112 9.64 -12.84 37.85
CA GLY A 112 10.69 -13.64 38.48
C GLY A 112 10.72 -15.09 37.99
N PRO A 113 10.68 -16.10 38.88
CA PRO A 113 10.73 -17.52 38.51
C PRO A 113 9.44 -18.04 37.84
N ARG A 114 8.34 -17.27 37.86
CA ARG A 114 7.10 -17.62 37.13
C ARG A 114 7.08 -17.07 35.71
N CYS A 115 8.17 -16.48 35.24
CA CYS A 115 8.25 -15.98 33.89
C CYS A 115 8.24 -17.13 32.89
N ARG A 116 7.42 -17.02 31.85
CA ARG A 116 7.38 -17.97 30.74
C ARG A 116 8.60 -17.87 29.82
N PHE A 117 9.38 -16.80 29.94
CA PHE A 117 10.50 -16.48 29.05
C PHE A 117 11.84 -16.87 29.68
N LEU A 118 12.82 -17.20 28.84
CA LEU A 118 14.17 -17.50 29.29
C LEU A 118 14.85 -16.24 29.86
N HIS A 119 15.63 -16.44 30.92
CA HIS A 119 16.50 -15.41 31.48
C HIS A 119 17.98 -15.70 31.23
N ASP A 120 18.33 -16.95 30.95
CA ASP A 120 19.69 -17.35 30.60
C ASP A 120 19.96 -17.06 29.11
N VAL A 121 20.94 -16.19 28.87
CA VAL A 121 21.37 -15.78 27.52
C VAL A 121 22.16 -16.88 26.83
N ALA A 122 22.96 -17.66 27.56
CA ALA A 122 23.74 -18.76 27.01
C ALA A 122 22.84 -19.91 26.55
N GLU A 123 21.81 -20.24 27.35
CA GLU A 123 20.79 -21.22 26.97
C GLU A 123 20.03 -20.79 25.71
N TYR A 124 19.66 -19.50 25.61
CA TYR A 124 19.02 -18.97 24.42
C TYR A 124 19.93 -19.04 23.19
N LEU A 125 21.19 -18.64 23.31
CA LEU A 125 22.15 -18.66 22.20
C LEU A 125 22.44 -20.08 21.71
N ALA A 126 22.43 -21.08 22.61
CA ALA A 126 22.53 -22.49 22.25
C ALA A 126 21.30 -22.99 21.47
N ALA A 127 20.10 -22.52 21.81
CA ALA A 127 18.86 -22.89 21.13
C ALA A 127 18.60 -22.07 19.84
N LYS A 128 19.21 -20.89 19.72
CA LYS A 128 19.05 -19.98 18.58
C LYS A 128 19.73 -20.59 17.34
N PRO A 129 19.07 -20.60 16.16
CA PRO A 129 19.72 -21.08 14.94
C PRO A 129 20.96 -20.25 14.60
N ALA A 130 21.91 -20.83 13.85
CA ALA A 130 23.16 -20.15 13.50
C ALA A 130 22.93 -18.79 12.82
N ASP A 131 23.82 -17.82 13.09
CA ASP A 131 23.76 -16.49 12.47
C ASP A 131 23.95 -16.56 10.95
N LEU A 132 23.27 -15.66 10.24
CA LEU A 132 23.10 -15.69 8.79
C LEU A 132 24.26 -15.04 8.03
N GLY A 133 25.13 -14.29 8.71
CA GLY A 133 26.25 -13.57 8.08
C GLY A 133 27.21 -12.97 9.11
N GLY A 134 28.33 -12.44 8.60
CA GLY A 134 29.41 -11.85 9.41
C GLY A 134 29.30 -10.33 9.65
N SER A 135 28.37 -9.63 8.99
CA SER A 135 28.14 -8.19 9.16
C SER A 135 26.69 -7.90 9.51
N CYS A 136 26.46 -6.88 10.34
CA CYS A 136 25.14 -6.48 10.77
C CYS A 136 24.89 -5.04 10.38
N VAL A 137 23.98 -4.83 9.43
CA VAL A 137 23.65 -3.51 8.89
C VAL A 137 23.24 -2.51 9.97
N LEU A 138 22.52 -2.96 11.01
CA LEU A 138 22.11 -2.08 12.11
C LEU A 138 23.32 -1.62 12.94
N PHE A 139 24.26 -2.51 13.22
CA PHE A 139 25.48 -2.18 13.92
C PHE A 139 26.40 -1.30 13.06
N ASP A 140 26.59 -1.66 11.79
CA ASP A 140 27.46 -0.93 10.86
C ASP A 140 26.94 0.49 10.59
N THR A 141 25.62 0.68 10.56
CA THR A 141 24.99 1.98 10.29
C THR A 141 24.87 2.85 11.54
N PHE A 142 24.45 2.27 12.67
CA PHE A 142 24.07 3.02 13.88
C PHE A 142 25.08 2.90 15.03
N GLY A 143 26.13 2.09 14.87
CA GLY A 143 27.07 1.76 15.92
C GLY A 143 26.51 0.84 17.01
N ARG A 144 25.23 0.50 16.99
CA ARG A 144 24.58 -0.42 17.93
C ARG A 144 23.44 -1.16 17.28
N CYS A 145 23.24 -2.42 17.67
CA CYS A 145 22.10 -3.22 17.21
C CYS A 145 21.02 -3.27 18.31
N PRO A 146 19.80 -2.74 18.08
CA PRO A 146 18.74 -2.74 19.09
C PRO A 146 18.21 -4.14 19.44
N TYR A 147 18.55 -5.15 18.63
CA TYR A 147 18.18 -6.56 18.87
C TYR A 147 19.25 -7.32 19.64
N GLY A 148 20.49 -6.81 19.72
CA GLY A 148 21.57 -7.40 20.50
C GLY A 148 21.68 -8.92 20.31
N VAL A 149 21.57 -9.67 21.40
CA VAL A 149 21.68 -11.15 21.40
C VAL A 149 20.64 -11.87 20.53
N THR A 150 19.46 -11.28 20.28
CA THR A 150 18.42 -11.89 19.43
C THR A 150 18.64 -11.63 17.94
N CYS A 151 19.59 -10.75 17.58
CA CYS A 151 19.95 -10.45 16.21
C CYS A 151 20.49 -11.69 15.47
N ARG A 152 20.02 -11.95 14.26
CA ARG A 152 20.48 -13.03 13.36
C ARG A 152 21.85 -12.77 12.72
N PHE A 153 22.45 -11.62 13.02
CA PHE A 153 23.79 -11.19 12.60
C PHE A 153 24.65 -10.85 13.84
N GLY A 154 24.38 -11.54 14.95
CA GLY A 154 24.99 -11.26 16.26
C GLY A 154 26.51 -11.41 16.25
N ARG A 155 27.07 -12.36 15.50
CA ARG A 155 28.53 -12.55 15.34
C ARG A 155 29.30 -11.26 15.03
N ALA A 156 28.68 -10.30 14.33
CA ALA A 156 29.31 -9.03 13.98
C ALA A 156 29.49 -8.07 15.19
N HIS A 157 28.67 -8.23 16.23
CA HIS A 157 28.54 -7.25 17.31
C HIS A 157 28.30 -7.88 18.69
N LEU A 158 28.63 -9.16 18.87
CA LEU A 158 28.62 -9.85 20.17
C LEU A 158 30.07 -10.15 20.56
N GLY A 159 30.50 -9.64 21.71
CA GLY A 159 31.85 -9.90 22.25
C GLY A 159 31.95 -11.23 23.00
N ASP A 160 33.15 -11.51 23.54
CA ASP A 160 33.49 -12.79 24.21
C ASP A 160 32.57 -13.15 25.40
N GLY A 161 31.95 -12.15 26.02
CA GLY A 161 30.97 -12.31 27.10
C GLY A 161 29.50 -12.34 26.66
N GLN A 162 29.21 -12.53 25.37
CA GLN A 162 27.85 -12.48 24.78
C GLN A 162 27.14 -11.12 24.99
N GLN A 163 27.91 -10.08 25.29
CA GLN A 163 27.43 -8.71 25.42
C GLN A 163 27.41 -8.04 24.05
N SER A 164 26.40 -7.18 23.84
CA SER A 164 26.30 -6.41 22.60
C SER A 164 27.32 -5.29 22.60
N LEU A 165 28.20 -5.31 21.61
CA LEU A 165 29.19 -4.26 21.36
C LEU A 165 28.48 -2.98 20.92
N GLU A 166 29.07 -1.84 21.27
CA GLU A 166 28.63 -0.51 20.84
C GLU A 166 29.83 0.27 20.32
N ASN A 167 29.74 0.73 19.07
CA ASN A 167 30.64 1.74 18.53
C ASN A 167 30.15 3.12 18.98
N ALA A 168 30.74 3.63 20.06
CA ALA A 168 30.33 4.88 20.69
C ALA A 168 30.39 6.11 19.75
N ALA A 169 31.32 6.14 18.78
CA ALA A 169 31.43 7.27 17.85
C ALA A 169 30.24 7.33 16.89
N LEU A 170 29.89 6.19 16.27
CA LEU A 170 28.71 6.08 15.41
C LEU A 170 27.40 6.22 16.20
N ALA A 171 27.32 5.62 17.39
CA ALA A 171 26.13 5.70 18.24
C ALA A 171 25.79 7.16 18.62
N ARG A 172 26.81 7.96 18.98
CA ARG A 172 26.64 9.40 19.28
C ARG A 172 26.11 10.20 18.09
N GLN A 173 26.48 9.83 16.85
CA GLN A 173 25.99 10.51 15.65
C GLN A 173 24.47 10.36 15.45
N TRP A 174 23.92 9.24 15.94
CA TRP A 174 22.49 8.89 15.81
C TRP A 174 21.70 9.08 17.11
N GLU A 175 22.35 9.51 18.18
CA GLU A 175 21.70 9.76 19.46
C GLU A 175 20.65 10.88 19.32
N GLY A 176 19.45 10.63 19.86
CA GLY A 176 18.32 11.55 19.75
C GLY A 176 17.65 11.66 18.37
N LYS A 177 18.20 11.06 17.30
CA LYS A 177 17.59 11.09 15.96
C LYS A 177 16.50 10.02 15.83
N LEU A 178 15.26 10.47 15.67
CA LEU A 178 14.13 9.59 15.37
C LEU A 178 14.05 9.32 13.86
N LEU A 179 14.52 8.14 13.44
CA LEU A 179 14.46 7.72 12.04
C LEU A 179 13.03 7.53 11.54
N VAL A 180 12.20 6.93 12.39
CA VAL A 180 10.81 6.60 12.08
C VAL A 180 9.88 7.31 13.06
N ARG A 181 8.93 8.07 12.52
CA ARG A 181 7.87 8.79 13.25
C ARG A 181 6.56 8.00 13.23
N ASN A 182 5.55 8.49 13.95
CA ASN A 182 4.17 7.96 13.98
C ASN A 182 4.07 6.55 14.62
N GLY A 183 4.92 6.26 15.61
CA GLY A 183 4.82 5.04 16.40
C GLY A 183 3.59 5.04 17.31
N LEU A 184 2.92 3.89 17.44
CA LEU A 184 1.82 3.71 18.39
C LEU A 184 2.37 3.52 19.81
N SER A 185 2.16 4.49 20.70
CA SER A 185 2.50 4.34 22.12
C SER A 185 1.58 3.33 22.81
N LYS A 186 2.06 2.71 23.90
CA LYS A 186 1.29 1.72 24.66
C LYS A 186 0.10 2.38 25.35
N GLU A 187 0.27 3.61 25.80
CA GLU A 187 -0.73 4.42 26.47
C GLU A 187 -1.89 4.73 25.52
N LEU A 188 -1.58 5.22 24.32
CA LEU A 188 -2.58 5.48 23.28
C LEU A 188 -3.28 4.20 22.86
N GLN A 189 -2.53 3.10 22.67
CA GLN A 189 -3.11 1.81 22.34
C GLN A 189 -4.11 1.34 23.41
N GLN A 190 -3.78 1.49 24.69
CA GLN A 190 -4.68 1.14 25.79
C GLN A 190 -5.91 2.05 25.82
N GLN A 191 -5.76 3.36 25.59
CA GLN A 191 -6.88 4.29 25.51
C GLN A 191 -7.85 3.92 24.38
N LEU A 192 -7.34 3.59 23.20
CA LEU A 192 -8.15 3.16 22.06
C LEU A 192 -8.89 1.85 22.34
N ARG A 193 -8.18 0.83 22.85
CA ARG A 193 -8.78 -0.48 23.19
C ARG A 193 -9.84 -0.37 24.29
N LYS A 194 -9.62 0.48 25.28
CA LYS A 194 -10.58 0.76 26.37
C LYS A 194 -11.64 1.79 25.98
N ARG A 195 -11.62 2.31 24.74
CA ARG A 195 -12.53 3.36 24.24
C ARG A 195 -12.56 4.63 25.12
N LYS A 196 -11.42 4.96 25.73
CA LYS A 196 -11.26 6.15 26.59
C LYS A 196 -10.73 7.37 25.85
N PHE A 197 -10.35 7.23 24.58
CA PHE A 197 -9.93 8.36 23.76
C PHE A 197 -11.13 9.25 23.44
N SER A 198 -11.02 10.54 23.76
CA SER A 198 -12.09 11.52 23.54
C SER A 198 -12.03 12.09 22.13
N PHE A 199 -13.16 12.08 21.43
CA PHE A 199 -13.34 12.56 20.05
C PHE A 199 -14.26 13.79 20.02
N ARG A 200 -13.93 14.83 20.78
CA ARG A 200 -14.83 15.98 21.00
C ARG A 200 -15.25 16.63 19.67
N LYS A 201 -14.27 16.95 18.81
CA LYS A 201 -14.53 17.64 17.54
C LYS A 201 -15.37 16.79 16.59
N ALA A 202 -15.05 15.49 16.47
CA ALA A 202 -15.82 14.58 15.64
C ALA A 202 -17.24 14.38 16.18
N GLU A 203 -17.41 14.24 17.50
CA GLU A 203 -18.72 14.07 18.12
C GLU A 203 -19.61 15.30 17.95
N GLU A 204 -19.05 16.51 18.05
CA GLU A 204 -19.76 17.76 17.75
C GLU A 204 -20.29 17.79 16.31
N PHE A 205 -19.43 17.50 15.33
CA PHE A 205 -19.82 17.44 13.93
C PHE A 205 -20.92 16.39 13.69
N LEU A 206 -20.76 15.20 14.26
CA LEU A 206 -21.71 14.09 14.10
C LEU A 206 -23.06 14.37 14.76
N ARG A 207 -23.09 15.11 15.89
CA ARG A 207 -24.35 15.60 16.48
C ARG A 207 -25.07 16.56 15.52
N GLY A 208 -24.33 17.45 14.86
CA GLY A 208 -24.89 18.36 13.85
C GLY A 208 -25.56 17.63 12.67
N ILE A 209 -24.97 16.53 12.19
CA ILE A 209 -25.59 15.68 11.16
C ILE A 209 -26.89 15.05 11.67
N ARG A 210 -26.89 14.50 12.89
CA ARG A 210 -28.08 13.83 13.47
C ARG A 210 -29.23 14.80 13.73
N ALA A 211 -28.93 16.05 14.05
CA ALA A 211 -29.91 17.10 14.30
C ALA A 211 -30.51 17.72 13.01
N GLY A 212 -30.22 17.19 11.83
CA GLY A 212 -30.82 17.67 10.57
C GLY A 212 -30.24 18.99 10.04
N LYS A 213 -29.23 19.59 10.70
CA LYS A 213 -28.51 20.80 10.22
C LYS A 213 -27.45 20.48 9.14
N GLY A 214 -27.66 19.44 8.35
CA GLY A 214 -26.75 19.04 7.27
C GLY A 214 -27.15 19.68 5.95
N GLY A 215 -26.59 20.85 5.61
CA GLY A 215 -26.73 21.37 4.24
C GLY A 215 -26.33 22.82 3.94
N LYS A 216 -26.25 23.73 4.92
CA LYS A 216 -25.77 25.10 4.66
C LYS A 216 -24.89 25.60 5.80
N ALA A 217 -23.58 25.50 5.60
CA ALA A 217 -22.65 26.40 6.26
C ALA A 217 -22.64 27.70 5.45
N THR A 218 -22.89 28.81 6.11
CA THR A 218 -22.93 30.19 5.61
C THR A 218 -21.68 30.54 4.82
N GLY A 219 -21.77 30.51 3.49
CA GLY A 219 -20.87 31.25 2.61
C GLY A 219 -21.42 32.66 2.47
N GLY A 220 -20.73 33.64 3.04
CA GLY A 220 -21.04 35.05 2.83
C GLY A 220 -20.73 35.43 1.39
N SER A 221 -21.77 35.63 0.59
CA SER A 221 -21.69 36.36 -0.66
C SER A 221 -21.84 37.84 -0.31
N THR A 222 -20.74 38.60 -0.37
CA THR A 222 -20.80 40.06 -0.31
C THR A 222 -21.31 40.55 -1.65
N GLU A 223 -22.63 40.68 -1.80
CA GLU A 223 -23.21 41.52 -2.84
C GLU A 223 -23.26 42.95 -2.30
N VAL A 224 -22.41 43.80 -2.87
CA VAL A 224 -22.50 45.25 -2.72
C VAL A 224 -23.57 45.71 -3.70
N SER A 225 -24.75 46.07 -3.20
CA SER A 225 -25.72 46.88 -3.94
C SER A 225 -26.01 48.15 -3.17
N ASP A 226 -25.59 49.23 -3.82
CA ASP A 226 -25.81 50.63 -3.48
C ASP A 226 -27.27 51.00 -3.77
N SER A 227 -27.98 51.58 -2.80
CA SER A 227 -29.06 52.56 -3.03
C SER A 227 -29.68 53.08 -1.73
N THR A 228 -29.40 54.36 -1.49
CA THR A 228 -30.24 55.40 -0.86
C THR A 228 -31.73 55.09 -0.65
N ALA A 229 -32.24 55.26 0.59
CA ALA A 229 -33.30 56.25 0.92
C ALA A 229 -33.92 56.04 2.33
N ARG A 230 -33.92 57.14 3.10
CA ARG A 230 -34.93 57.71 4.01
C ARG A 230 -35.86 56.80 4.86
N GLN A 231 -35.75 57.05 6.16
CA GLN A 231 -36.68 56.78 7.26
C GLN A 231 -38.01 57.56 7.14
N GLU A 232 -39.10 56.91 7.52
CA GLU A 232 -40.35 57.38 8.19
C GLU A 232 -41.35 56.19 8.08
N GLY A 233 -42.19 55.77 9.01
CA GLY A 233 -42.53 56.10 10.41
C GLY A 233 -43.79 55.30 10.78
N LEU A 234 -43.83 54.74 12.01
CA LEU A 234 -44.99 54.50 12.91
C LEU A 234 -46.21 53.62 12.50
N GLY A 235 -46.58 52.69 13.39
CA GLY A 235 -47.99 52.30 13.60
C GLY A 235 -48.33 50.86 14.07
N HIS A 236 -48.37 50.66 15.40
CA HIS A 236 -49.17 49.73 16.25
C HIS A 236 -49.54 48.26 15.87
N GLY A 237 -49.33 47.32 16.82
CA GLY A 237 -49.65 45.86 16.77
C GLY A 237 -51.08 45.49 17.22
N PRO A 238 -51.36 44.38 17.96
CA PRO A 238 -50.57 43.19 18.34
C PRO A 238 -51.29 41.81 18.10
N ASN A 239 -50.56 40.68 18.10
CA ASN A 239 -51.01 39.39 18.68
C ASN A 239 -49.92 38.28 18.64
N SER A 240 -49.46 37.94 19.84
CA SER A 240 -48.84 36.74 20.46
C SER A 240 -48.68 35.39 19.70
N PRO A 241 -47.97 34.38 20.27
CA PRO A 241 -46.54 34.31 20.61
C PRO A 241 -45.85 33.08 19.97
N GLY A 242 -44.60 33.22 19.52
CA GLY A 242 -43.75 32.11 19.05
C GLY A 242 -42.73 31.67 20.13
N PRO A 243 -42.27 30.41 20.15
CA PRO A 243 -41.46 29.88 21.23
C PRO A 243 -40.04 30.45 21.23
N GLU A 244 -39.55 30.71 22.43
CA GLU A 244 -38.33 31.40 22.81
C GLU A 244 -37.06 30.91 22.08
N GLY A 245 -36.47 31.82 21.30
CA GLY A 245 -35.05 31.78 20.97
C GLY A 245 -34.25 32.28 22.17
N SER A 246 -33.31 31.47 22.64
CA SER A 246 -32.36 31.89 23.69
C SER A 246 -31.61 33.15 23.24
N PRO A 247 -31.50 34.20 24.09
CA PRO A 247 -30.72 35.37 23.76
C PRO A 247 -29.23 35.00 23.80
N SER A 248 -28.51 35.33 22.73
CA SER A 248 -27.05 35.26 22.71
C SER A 248 -26.50 36.25 23.73
N ILE A 249 -26.06 35.74 24.89
CA ILE A 249 -25.32 36.53 25.86
C ILE A 249 -24.01 36.99 25.19
N PRO A 250 -23.75 38.31 25.05
CA PRO A 250 -22.44 38.79 24.66
C PRO A 250 -21.51 38.48 25.82
N THR A 251 -20.67 37.46 25.67
CA THR A 251 -19.71 37.10 26.71
C THR A 251 -18.56 38.10 26.64
N LEU A 252 -18.66 39.18 27.41
CA LEU A 252 -17.53 40.07 27.71
C LEU A 252 -16.70 39.38 28.80
N GLY A 253 -15.75 38.55 28.36
CA GLY A 253 -14.73 37.92 29.19
C GLY A 253 -13.38 37.90 28.45
N PRO A 254 -12.26 37.75 29.16
CA PRO A 254 -10.97 37.55 28.50
C PRO A 254 -11.02 36.27 27.65
N LEU A 255 -10.68 36.39 26.36
CA LEU A 255 -10.43 35.24 25.48
C LEU A 255 -9.39 34.35 26.18
N THR A 256 -9.79 33.15 26.59
CA THR A 256 -8.84 32.16 27.12
C THR A 256 -8.23 31.41 25.93
N ASP A 257 -7.02 30.84 26.08
CA ASP A 257 -6.37 30.03 25.03
C ASP A 257 -7.22 28.83 24.55
N GLU A 258 -8.30 28.51 25.28
CA GLU A 258 -9.29 27.47 24.99
C GLU A 258 -10.33 27.90 23.94
N ASP A 259 -10.44 29.20 23.63
CA ASP A 259 -11.14 29.71 22.47
C ASP A 259 -10.30 29.46 21.21
N VAL A 260 -10.19 28.18 20.85
CA VAL A 260 -9.43 27.70 19.69
C VAL A 260 -9.91 28.45 18.46
N THR A 261 -9.15 29.45 18.02
CA THR A 261 -9.33 30.08 16.72
C THR A 261 -9.25 28.95 15.70
N LYS A 262 -10.39 28.55 15.14
CA LYS A 262 -10.39 27.57 14.04
C LYS A 262 -9.47 28.16 12.99
N LEU A 263 -8.41 27.43 12.63
CA LEU A 263 -7.53 27.83 11.54
C LEU A 263 -8.41 28.23 10.37
N ARG A 264 -8.31 29.50 9.97
CA ARG A 264 -9.00 30.00 8.81
C ARG A 264 -8.59 29.11 7.63
N PRO A 265 -9.45 28.89 6.62
CA PRO A 265 -9.06 28.13 5.45
C PRO A 265 -7.73 28.60 4.79
N CYS A 266 -7.38 29.89 4.95
CA CYS A 266 -6.11 30.45 4.51
C CYS A 266 -4.89 30.11 5.38
N GLU A 267 -5.09 29.74 6.65
CA GLU A 267 -4.05 29.38 7.62
C GLU A 267 -3.75 27.87 7.62
N ARG A 268 -4.60 27.06 6.96
CA ARG A 268 -4.33 25.64 6.76
C ARG A 268 -3.11 25.48 5.87
N LYS A 269 -2.24 24.53 6.21
CA LYS A 269 -1.07 24.16 5.40
C LYS A 269 -1.54 23.88 3.97
N LYS A 270 -1.08 24.65 2.99
CA LYS A 270 -1.42 24.41 1.58
C LYS A 270 -0.55 23.29 1.04
N LEU A 271 -1.17 22.26 0.46
CA LEU A 271 -0.45 21.21 -0.25
C LEU A 271 -0.21 21.66 -1.70
N ASP A 272 0.97 22.23 -1.99
CA ASP A 272 1.41 22.45 -3.37
C ASP A 272 2.39 21.35 -3.80
N ILE A 273 1.86 20.42 -4.58
CA ILE A 273 2.62 19.31 -5.15
C ILE A 273 2.51 19.25 -6.68
N ARG A 274 2.10 20.35 -7.33
CA ARG A 274 2.01 20.41 -8.79
C ARG A 274 3.37 20.09 -9.42
N GLY A 275 3.35 19.29 -10.48
CA GLY A 275 4.56 18.82 -11.18
C GLY A 275 5.44 17.82 -10.41
N LYS A 276 5.08 17.45 -9.17
CA LYS A 276 5.84 16.47 -8.38
C LYS A 276 5.44 15.03 -8.73
N LEU A 277 6.41 14.11 -8.64
CA LEU A 277 6.15 12.69 -8.87
C LEU A 277 5.60 12.02 -7.61
N TYR A 278 4.37 11.54 -7.69
CA TYR A 278 3.66 10.96 -6.56
C TYR A 278 3.62 9.43 -6.62
N LEU A 279 4.29 8.76 -5.67
CA LEU A 279 4.13 7.32 -5.45
C LEU A 279 2.75 6.99 -4.87
N ALA A 280 1.99 6.18 -5.60
CA ALA A 280 0.66 5.77 -5.17
C ALA A 280 0.66 4.94 -3.88
N PRO A 281 -0.45 4.92 -3.13
CA PRO A 281 -0.64 4.00 -2.03
C PRO A 281 -0.83 2.56 -2.56
N LEU A 282 0.08 1.66 -2.15
CA LEU A 282 0.17 0.29 -2.68
C LEU A 282 -0.10 -0.74 -1.58
N THR A 283 -1.33 -1.24 -1.46
CA THR A 283 -1.62 -2.31 -0.48
C THR A 283 -0.71 -3.53 -0.68
N THR A 284 -0.16 -4.06 0.42
CA THR A 284 0.82 -5.14 0.57
C THR A 284 2.27 -4.76 0.29
N CYS A 285 2.55 -3.90 -0.67
CA CYS A 285 3.93 -3.64 -1.14
C CYS A 285 4.43 -2.22 -0.86
N GLY A 286 3.54 -1.26 -0.59
CA GLY A 286 3.85 0.15 -0.27
C GLY A 286 4.33 0.38 1.16
N ASN A 287 5.04 -0.60 1.71
CA ASN A 287 5.62 -0.53 3.04
C ASN A 287 6.76 0.50 3.09
N LEU A 288 7.14 0.90 4.30
CA LEU A 288 8.16 1.94 4.53
C LEU A 288 9.49 1.63 3.81
N PRO A 289 10.06 0.40 3.88
CA PRO A 289 11.25 0.04 3.11
C PRO A 289 11.12 0.29 1.60
N PHE A 290 10.01 -0.13 0.99
CA PHE A 290 9.77 0.09 -0.44
C PHE A 290 9.64 1.58 -0.81
N ARG A 291 8.97 2.37 0.04
CA ARG A 291 8.85 3.82 -0.19
C ARG A 291 10.21 4.51 -0.08
N ARG A 292 11.10 4.06 0.80
CA ARG A 292 12.49 4.56 0.87
C ARG A 292 13.27 4.28 -0.40
N ILE A 293 13.13 3.09 -1.00
CA ILE A 293 13.72 2.77 -2.31
C ILE A 293 13.21 3.75 -3.37
N CYS A 294 11.89 3.94 -3.47
CA CYS A 294 11.31 4.89 -4.41
C CYS A 294 11.78 6.34 -4.16
N LYS A 295 11.95 6.73 -2.89
CA LYS A 295 12.46 8.05 -2.50
C LYS A 295 13.90 8.25 -2.97
N ARG A 296 14.77 7.24 -2.82
CA ARG A 296 16.14 7.25 -3.34
C ARG A 296 16.18 7.44 -4.86
N PHE A 297 15.24 6.85 -5.59
CA PHE A 297 15.10 7.03 -7.03
C PHE A 297 14.37 8.31 -7.46
N GLY A 298 14.05 9.20 -6.52
CA GLY A 298 13.51 10.52 -6.83
C GLY A 298 11.99 10.63 -6.76
N ALA A 299 11.27 9.75 -6.06
CA ALA A 299 9.87 10.02 -5.71
C ALA A 299 9.77 11.26 -4.80
N ASP A 300 8.94 12.23 -5.17
CA ASP A 300 8.81 13.49 -4.42
C ASP A 300 7.78 13.36 -3.30
N VAL A 301 6.64 12.74 -3.61
CA VAL A 301 5.53 12.51 -2.69
C VAL A 301 5.36 11.02 -2.46
N THR A 302 5.23 10.64 -1.19
CA THR A 302 4.99 9.26 -0.76
C THR A 302 3.68 9.16 0.00
N CYS A 303 3.00 8.03 -0.10
CA CYS A 303 1.79 7.76 0.67
C CYS A 303 1.83 6.35 1.24
N GLY A 304 1.43 6.23 2.50
CA GLY A 304 1.31 4.96 3.20
C GLY A 304 0.30 4.02 2.52
N GLU A 305 0.33 2.76 2.89
CA GLU A 305 -0.70 1.83 2.43
C GLU A 305 -2.09 2.25 2.93
N MET A 306 -3.13 1.76 2.24
CA MET A 306 -4.52 1.96 2.64
C MET A 306 -4.76 1.42 4.06
N ALA A 307 -5.00 2.33 5.01
CA ALA A 307 -5.27 2.01 6.40
C ALA A 307 -6.78 2.01 6.70
N VAL A 308 -7.29 0.90 7.26
CA VAL A 308 -8.71 0.73 7.58
C VAL A 308 -9.05 1.42 8.90
N CYS A 309 -9.92 2.43 8.84
CA CYS A 309 -10.23 3.29 9.99
C CYS A 309 -10.73 2.53 11.22
N THR A 310 -11.54 1.47 11.02
CA THR A 310 -12.03 0.66 12.15
C THR A 310 -10.90 -0.03 12.91
N ASN A 311 -9.85 -0.48 12.21
CA ASN A 311 -8.71 -1.17 12.81
C ASN A 311 -7.79 -0.17 13.54
N LEU A 312 -7.65 1.04 12.99
CA LEU A 312 -6.93 2.14 13.63
C LEU A 312 -7.56 2.53 14.97
N LEU A 313 -8.88 2.74 14.98
CA LEU A 313 -9.65 3.06 16.19
C LEU A 313 -9.62 1.93 17.24
N GLN A 314 -9.42 0.69 16.82
CA GLN A 314 -9.22 -0.46 17.73
C GLN A 314 -7.78 -0.57 18.27
N GLY A 315 -6.84 0.28 17.82
CA GLY A 315 -5.44 0.22 18.23
C GLY A 315 -4.73 -1.04 17.73
N GLN A 316 -5.09 -1.57 16.55
CA GLN A 316 -4.40 -2.73 15.97
C GLN A 316 -3.00 -2.36 15.48
N SER A 317 -1.96 -2.96 16.08
CA SER A 317 -0.57 -2.60 15.79
C SER A 317 -0.18 -2.78 14.31
N SER A 318 -0.77 -3.76 13.61
CA SER A 318 -0.51 -4.00 12.19
C SER A 318 -0.98 -2.85 11.30
N GLU A 319 -2.09 -2.20 11.65
CA GLU A 319 -2.65 -1.08 10.89
C GLU A 319 -1.88 0.21 11.18
N TRP A 320 -1.53 0.43 12.45
CA TRP A 320 -0.70 1.56 12.86
C TRP A 320 0.71 1.53 12.27
N ALA A 321 1.23 0.34 11.96
CA ALA A 321 2.51 0.22 11.25
C ALA A 321 2.48 0.86 9.85
N LEU A 322 1.31 0.98 9.21
CA LEU A 322 1.15 1.59 7.90
C LEU A 322 1.28 3.13 7.94
N LEU A 323 1.08 3.72 9.11
CA LEU A 323 1.14 5.17 9.34
C LEU A 323 2.56 5.70 9.59
N LYS A 324 3.53 4.78 9.73
CA LYS A 324 4.93 5.11 10.01
C LYS A 324 5.54 5.87 8.83
N ARG A 325 6.24 6.95 9.16
CA ARG A 325 6.98 7.83 8.24
C ARG A 325 8.48 7.74 8.55
N HIS A 326 9.31 7.65 7.53
CA HIS A 326 10.76 7.76 7.65
C HIS A 326 11.20 9.23 7.47
N HIS A 327 12.27 9.65 8.14
CA HIS A 327 12.76 11.03 8.09
C HIS A 327 13.19 11.50 6.69
N THR A 328 13.50 10.57 5.77
CA THR A 328 13.84 10.87 4.37
C THR A 328 12.62 11.18 3.49
N GLU A 329 11.40 10.94 3.97
CA GLU A 329 10.18 11.25 3.23
C GLU A 329 9.83 12.73 3.43
N ASP A 330 10.05 13.57 2.41
CA ASP A 330 9.80 15.03 2.47
C ASP A 330 8.31 15.37 2.57
N ILE A 331 7.49 14.70 1.74
CA ILE A 331 6.03 14.85 1.72
C ILE A 331 5.42 13.47 1.88
N PHE A 332 4.75 13.26 3.01
CA PHE A 332 4.15 11.98 3.38
C PHE A 332 2.65 12.12 3.64
N GLY A 333 1.86 11.32 2.94
CA GLY A 333 0.43 11.18 3.14
C GLY A 333 0.02 9.85 3.77
N VAL A 334 -1.13 9.85 4.44
CA VAL A 334 -1.79 8.63 4.91
C VAL A 334 -3.09 8.44 4.17
N GLN A 335 -3.27 7.27 3.54
CA GLN A 335 -4.54 6.92 2.91
C GLN A 335 -5.44 6.14 3.87
N LEU A 336 -6.65 6.66 4.10
CA LEU A 336 -7.68 6.08 4.94
C LEU A 336 -8.79 5.39 4.12
N GLU A 337 -9.28 4.28 4.65
CA GLU A 337 -10.38 3.49 4.09
C GLU A 337 -11.49 3.29 5.13
N GLY A 338 -12.73 3.49 4.70
CA GLY A 338 -13.92 3.34 5.53
C GLY A 338 -15.20 3.68 4.77
N ALA A 339 -16.35 3.37 5.38
CA ALA A 339 -17.65 3.48 4.72
C ALA A 339 -18.62 4.46 5.40
N PHE A 340 -18.28 4.94 6.60
CA PHE A 340 -19.21 5.67 7.46
C PHE A 340 -18.59 6.98 7.98
N PRO A 341 -19.34 8.10 7.98
CA PRO A 341 -18.86 9.40 8.47
C PRO A 341 -18.39 9.37 9.92
N ASP A 342 -19.04 8.58 10.78
CA ASP A 342 -18.70 8.48 12.20
C ASP A 342 -17.29 7.94 12.44
N THR A 343 -16.94 6.89 11.69
CA THR A 343 -15.67 6.18 11.81
C THR A 343 -14.56 6.99 11.15
N MET A 344 -14.81 7.53 9.95
CA MET A 344 -13.83 8.32 9.20
C MET A 344 -13.47 9.62 9.92
N THR A 345 -14.48 10.34 10.45
CA THR A 345 -14.25 11.63 11.14
C THR A 345 -13.50 11.42 12.46
N LYS A 346 -13.86 10.39 13.25
CA LYS A 346 -13.12 10.04 14.47
C LYS A 346 -11.69 9.63 14.17
N CYS A 347 -11.48 8.85 13.10
CA CYS A 347 -10.14 8.46 12.68
C CYS A 347 -9.31 9.68 12.25
N ALA A 348 -9.90 10.63 11.52
CA ALA A 348 -9.24 11.86 11.12
C ALA A 348 -8.82 12.71 12.34
N GLU A 349 -9.69 12.87 13.34
CA GLU A 349 -9.35 13.56 14.59
C GLU A 349 -8.22 12.84 15.36
N LEU A 350 -8.24 11.50 15.38
CA LEU A 350 -7.17 10.71 15.98
C LEU A 350 -5.84 10.98 15.31
N LEU A 351 -5.80 10.93 13.98
CA LEU A 351 -4.57 11.15 13.23
C LEU A 351 -4.02 12.56 13.47
N ASN A 352 -4.88 13.58 13.37
CA ASN A 352 -4.48 14.98 13.57
C ASN A 352 -3.78 15.24 14.90
N ARG A 353 -4.13 14.47 15.94
CA ARG A 353 -3.58 14.63 17.31
C ARG A 353 -2.41 13.73 17.62
N THR A 354 -2.17 12.69 16.85
CA THR A 354 -1.26 11.59 17.24
C THR A 354 -0.14 11.33 16.26
N ILE A 355 -0.27 11.79 15.01
CA ILE A 355 0.72 11.55 13.96
C ILE A 355 1.09 12.82 13.21
N ASP A 356 2.30 12.83 12.66
CA ASP A 356 2.84 13.87 11.79
C ASP A 356 2.69 13.43 10.32
N VAL A 357 1.85 14.15 9.57
CA VAL A 357 1.54 13.91 8.16
C VAL A 357 1.39 15.23 7.41
N ASP A 358 1.68 15.23 6.11
CA ASP A 358 1.52 16.42 5.26
C ASP A 358 0.12 16.53 4.65
N PHE A 359 -0.57 15.39 4.47
CA PHE A 359 -1.95 15.32 4.02
C PHE A 359 -2.60 13.98 4.40
N VAL A 360 -3.92 13.95 4.40
CA VAL A 360 -4.71 12.72 4.57
C VAL A 360 -5.47 12.45 3.27
N ASP A 361 -5.41 11.22 2.77
CA ASP A 361 -6.09 10.81 1.54
C ASP A 361 -7.26 9.87 1.84
N ILE A 362 -8.38 10.02 1.15
CA ILE A 362 -9.52 9.08 1.25
C ILE A 362 -9.46 8.12 0.07
N ASN A 363 -9.42 6.81 0.37
CA ASN A 363 -9.55 5.79 -0.65
C ASN A 363 -11.01 5.61 -1.09
N VAL A 364 -11.28 6.00 -2.32
CA VAL A 364 -12.58 5.82 -3.00
C VAL A 364 -12.38 5.04 -4.31
N GLY A 365 -11.24 4.35 -4.46
CA GLY A 365 -10.84 3.66 -5.68
C GLY A 365 -10.61 2.15 -5.52
N CYS A 366 -10.52 1.63 -4.30
CA CYS A 366 -10.22 0.22 -4.06
C CYS A 366 -11.33 -0.71 -4.62
N PRO A 367 -11.01 -1.66 -5.53
CA PRO A 367 -12.00 -2.54 -6.14
C PRO A 367 -12.23 -3.85 -5.37
N ILE A 368 -11.57 -4.05 -4.22
CA ILE A 368 -11.60 -5.30 -3.46
C ILE A 368 -13.02 -5.58 -2.97
N ASP A 369 -13.54 -6.77 -3.28
CA ASP A 369 -14.94 -7.12 -2.98
C ASP A 369 -15.27 -7.07 -1.48
N LEU A 370 -14.31 -7.39 -0.60
CA LEU A 370 -14.49 -7.28 0.85
C LEU A 370 -14.72 -5.83 1.30
N VAL A 371 -14.00 -4.88 0.67
CA VAL A 371 -14.12 -3.44 0.96
C VAL A 371 -15.42 -2.90 0.36
N TYR A 372 -15.69 -3.25 -0.91
CA TYR A 372 -16.90 -2.85 -1.61
C TYR A 372 -18.17 -3.30 -0.88
N LYS A 373 -18.24 -4.56 -0.42
CA LYS A 373 -19.40 -5.10 0.32
C LYS A 373 -19.64 -4.40 1.65
N LYS A 374 -18.59 -3.89 2.29
CA LYS A 374 -18.71 -3.05 3.50
C LYS A 374 -19.16 -1.62 3.18
N GLY A 375 -19.25 -1.26 1.90
CA GLY A 375 -19.63 0.07 1.44
C GLY A 375 -18.48 1.07 1.39
N GLY A 376 -17.22 0.60 1.44
CA GLY A 376 -16.01 1.41 1.30
C GLY A 376 -15.42 1.37 -0.13
N GLY A 377 -14.30 2.05 -0.33
CA GLY A 377 -13.60 2.14 -1.61
C GLY A 377 -14.51 2.70 -2.71
N CYS A 378 -14.50 2.06 -3.88
CA CYS A 378 -15.33 2.50 -5.01
C CYS A 378 -16.85 2.43 -4.76
N ALA A 379 -17.32 1.74 -3.71
CA ALA A 379 -18.74 1.78 -3.34
C ALA A 379 -19.20 3.15 -2.83
N LEU A 380 -18.28 3.99 -2.32
CA LEU A 380 -18.63 5.35 -1.88
C LEU A 380 -19.03 6.25 -3.06
N MET A 381 -18.55 5.96 -4.28
CA MET A 381 -18.89 6.73 -5.48
C MET A 381 -20.39 6.69 -5.81
N THR A 382 -21.10 5.64 -5.43
CA THR A 382 -22.56 5.53 -5.63
C THR A 382 -23.37 6.05 -4.44
N ARG A 383 -22.71 6.42 -3.34
CA ARG A 383 -23.33 6.84 -2.07
C ARG A 383 -23.00 8.30 -1.75
N SER A 384 -23.32 9.21 -2.68
CA SER A 384 -22.94 10.62 -2.64
C SER A 384 -23.21 11.31 -1.30
N ASN A 385 -24.37 11.10 -0.68
CA ASN A 385 -24.71 11.74 0.61
C ASN A 385 -23.76 11.31 1.75
N LYS A 386 -23.42 10.03 1.81
CA LYS A 386 -22.46 9.53 2.81
C LYS A 386 -21.06 10.02 2.51
N PHE A 387 -20.72 10.09 1.23
CA PHE A 387 -19.41 10.55 0.80
C PHE A 387 -19.21 12.03 1.13
N GLU A 388 -20.21 12.89 0.86
CA GLU A 388 -20.20 14.29 1.26
C GLU A 388 -19.99 14.44 2.77
N GLN A 389 -20.76 13.70 3.58
CA GLN A 389 -20.64 13.74 5.04
C GLN A 389 -19.25 13.32 5.53
N ILE A 390 -18.62 12.33 4.88
CA ILE A 390 -17.25 11.92 5.19
C ILE A 390 -16.27 13.04 4.88
N VAL A 391 -16.30 13.61 3.67
CA VAL A 391 -15.35 14.65 3.24
C VAL A 391 -15.48 15.88 4.13
N ARG A 392 -16.71 16.38 4.35
CA ARG A 392 -16.95 17.53 5.21
C ARG A 392 -16.56 17.28 6.66
N GLY A 393 -16.85 16.08 7.18
CA GLY A 393 -16.50 15.70 8.55
C GLY A 393 -15.00 15.66 8.77
N MET A 394 -14.27 14.96 7.91
CA MET A 394 -12.81 14.90 7.98
C MET A 394 -12.18 16.29 7.82
N ASN A 395 -12.66 17.07 6.85
CA ASN A 395 -12.15 18.43 6.61
C ASN A 395 -12.43 19.40 7.78
N SER A 396 -13.40 19.10 8.65
CA SER A 396 -13.71 19.91 9.83
C SER A 396 -12.78 19.66 11.02
N VAL A 397 -12.16 18.47 11.09
CA VAL A 397 -11.31 18.05 12.22
C VAL A 397 -9.82 18.04 11.90
N LEU A 398 -9.45 18.01 10.61
CA LEU A 398 -8.07 18.00 10.15
C LEU A 398 -7.53 19.42 9.97
N ASP A 399 -6.30 19.63 10.42
CA ASP A 399 -5.52 20.85 10.17
C ASP A 399 -4.70 20.73 8.86
N VAL A 400 -4.51 19.50 8.38
CA VAL A 400 -3.81 19.17 7.13
C VAL A 400 -4.78 19.00 5.95
N PRO A 401 -4.32 19.22 4.70
CA PRO A 401 -5.13 19.01 3.49
C PRO A 401 -5.71 17.61 3.37
N LEU A 402 -6.97 17.56 2.93
CA LEU A 402 -7.68 16.33 2.63
C LEU A 402 -7.69 16.10 1.12
N THR A 403 -7.16 14.96 0.68
CA THR A 403 -7.14 14.54 -0.72
C THR A 403 -8.03 13.31 -0.93
N VAL A 404 -8.43 13.05 -2.17
CA VAL A 404 -9.30 11.91 -2.48
C VAL A 404 -8.79 11.18 -3.72
N LYS A 405 -8.63 9.85 -3.61
CA LYS A 405 -8.32 8.98 -4.75
C LYS A 405 -9.56 8.22 -5.22
N ILE A 406 -9.99 8.47 -6.47
CA ILE A 406 -11.17 7.85 -7.11
C ILE A 406 -10.78 7.03 -8.36
N ARG A 407 -11.77 6.30 -8.89
CA ARG A 407 -11.76 5.64 -10.22
C ARG A 407 -12.72 6.36 -11.17
N THR A 408 -12.76 6.00 -12.45
CA THR A 408 -13.74 6.56 -13.41
C THR A 408 -15.18 6.23 -13.02
N GLY A 409 -15.40 5.04 -12.48
CA GLY A 409 -16.70 4.57 -11.99
C GLY A 409 -16.67 3.13 -11.48
N VAL A 410 -17.85 2.59 -11.19
CA VAL A 410 -18.00 1.19 -10.73
C VAL A 410 -18.10 0.25 -11.93
N GLN A 411 -18.99 0.55 -12.88
CA GLN A 411 -19.24 -0.28 -14.06
C GLN A 411 -18.41 0.18 -15.24
N GLU A 412 -18.09 -0.73 -16.16
CA GLU A 412 -17.50 -0.36 -17.45
C GLU A 412 -18.47 0.52 -18.26
N LYS A 413 -17.94 1.51 -19.00
CA LYS A 413 -18.69 2.52 -19.79
C LYS A 413 -19.62 3.47 -19.01
N VAL A 414 -19.82 3.27 -17.71
CA VAL A 414 -20.61 4.17 -16.86
C VAL A 414 -19.65 5.00 -16.01
N ASN A 415 -19.12 6.06 -16.62
CA ASN A 415 -18.23 7.00 -15.95
C ASN A 415 -19.04 7.96 -15.06
N VAL A 416 -18.66 8.09 -13.79
CA VAL A 416 -19.33 8.97 -12.81
C VAL A 416 -18.41 10.02 -12.21
N ALA A 417 -17.08 9.89 -12.39
CA ALA A 417 -16.09 10.79 -11.80
C ALA A 417 -16.33 12.27 -12.15
N HIS A 418 -16.66 12.57 -13.41
CA HIS A 418 -16.95 13.92 -13.90
C HIS A 418 -18.07 14.64 -13.11
N LYS A 419 -19.06 13.90 -12.58
CA LYS A 419 -20.15 14.46 -11.77
C LYS A 419 -19.75 14.69 -10.31
N ILE A 420 -18.77 13.93 -9.82
CA ILE A 420 -18.36 13.91 -8.41
C ILE A 420 -17.23 14.94 -8.16
N ILE A 421 -16.32 15.13 -9.12
CA ILE A 421 -15.15 15.99 -8.98
C ILE A 421 -15.51 17.45 -8.61
N PRO A 422 -16.46 18.13 -9.29
CA PRO A 422 -16.85 19.49 -8.90
C PRO A 422 -17.42 19.56 -7.47
N ARG A 423 -18.19 18.53 -7.07
CA ARG A 423 -18.75 18.44 -5.71
C ARG A 423 -17.67 18.22 -4.66
N LEU A 424 -16.62 17.44 -4.96
CA LEU A 424 -15.50 17.24 -4.05
C LEU A 424 -14.80 18.56 -3.69
N ARG A 425 -14.65 19.45 -4.67
CA ARG A 425 -14.15 20.81 -4.46
C ARG A 425 -15.06 21.59 -3.50
N GLU A 426 -16.37 21.55 -3.70
CA GLU A 426 -17.36 22.21 -2.82
C GLU A 426 -17.39 21.62 -1.40
N TRP A 427 -17.10 20.33 -1.26
CA TRP A 427 -17.02 19.65 0.03
C TRP A 427 -15.72 19.95 0.79
N GLY A 428 -14.72 20.53 0.11
CA GLY A 428 -13.46 20.97 0.70
C GLY A 428 -12.27 20.05 0.47
N ALA A 429 -12.32 19.14 -0.53
CA ALA A 429 -11.14 18.41 -0.96
C ALA A 429 -10.10 19.38 -1.56
N SER A 430 -8.83 19.20 -1.18
CA SER A 430 -7.72 20.04 -1.65
C SER A 430 -7.11 19.54 -2.97
N MET A 431 -7.25 18.24 -3.25
CA MET A 431 -6.75 17.60 -4.48
C MET A 431 -7.51 16.29 -4.72
N VAL A 432 -7.72 15.95 -6.00
CA VAL A 432 -8.27 14.66 -6.41
C VAL A 432 -7.27 13.89 -7.25
N THR A 433 -7.15 12.58 -7.02
CA THR A 433 -6.44 11.67 -7.93
C THR A 433 -7.43 10.75 -8.62
N LEU A 434 -7.41 10.71 -9.96
CA LEU A 434 -8.30 9.88 -10.76
C LEU A 434 -7.53 8.72 -11.40
N HIS A 435 -7.92 7.49 -11.08
CA HIS A 435 -7.48 6.32 -11.84
C HIS A 435 -8.38 6.15 -13.07
N GLY A 436 -7.79 6.17 -14.27
CA GLY A 436 -8.46 6.05 -15.57
C GLY A 436 -9.11 4.69 -15.87
N ARG A 437 -9.48 3.91 -14.85
CA ARG A 437 -10.19 2.64 -15.00
C ARG A 437 -11.41 2.57 -14.09
N SER A 438 -12.43 1.84 -14.52
CA SER A 438 -13.55 1.48 -13.66
C SER A 438 -13.16 0.37 -12.67
N ARG A 439 -14.03 0.08 -11.69
CA ARG A 439 -13.82 -1.06 -10.77
C ARG A 439 -13.83 -2.38 -11.53
N GLU A 440 -14.81 -2.59 -12.40
CA GLU A 440 -14.98 -3.84 -13.18
C GLU A 440 -13.80 -4.12 -14.11
N GLN A 441 -13.28 -3.07 -14.76
CA GLN A 441 -12.11 -3.18 -15.63
C GLN A 441 -10.86 -3.66 -14.90
N ARG A 442 -10.77 -3.51 -13.57
CA ARG A 442 -9.60 -3.88 -12.75
C ARG A 442 -8.27 -3.50 -13.41
N TYR A 443 -7.62 -4.44 -14.10
CA TYR A 443 -6.40 -4.30 -14.91
C TYR A 443 -6.50 -4.99 -16.28
N THR A 444 -7.70 -5.33 -16.77
CA THR A 444 -7.91 -6.04 -18.04
C THR A 444 -7.91 -5.10 -19.26
N ARG A 445 -8.09 -3.80 -19.03
CA ARG A 445 -8.16 -2.75 -20.07
C ARG A 445 -7.14 -1.65 -19.81
N SER A 446 -6.78 -0.90 -20.84
CA SER A 446 -5.95 0.29 -20.72
C SER A 446 -6.67 1.41 -19.94
N ALA A 447 -5.92 2.30 -19.32
CA ALA A 447 -6.45 3.49 -18.66
C ALA A 447 -6.91 4.53 -19.70
N ASP A 448 -8.10 5.09 -19.49
CA ASP A 448 -8.69 6.14 -20.30
C ASP A 448 -8.14 7.50 -19.86
N TRP A 449 -7.16 7.98 -20.60
CA TRP A 449 -6.44 9.23 -20.34
C TRP A 449 -7.14 10.46 -20.91
N ASP A 450 -7.90 10.31 -21.99
CA ASP A 450 -8.74 11.38 -22.54
C ASP A 450 -9.83 11.78 -21.54
N TYR A 451 -10.45 10.79 -20.89
CA TYR A 451 -11.41 11.04 -19.82
C TYR A 451 -10.78 11.68 -18.57
N ILE A 452 -9.52 11.34 -18.26
CA ILE A 452 -8.77 12.02 -17.18
C ILE A 452 -8.56 13.50 -17.54
N ALA A 453 -8.21 13.81 -18.79
CA ALA A 453 -8.02 15.19 -19.26
C ALA A 453 -9.31 16.02 -19.16
N GLU A 454 -10.45 15.44 -19.57
CA GLU A 454 -11.77 16.07 -19.40
C GLU A 454 -12.05 16.38 -17.91
N CYS A 455 -11.81 15.39 -17.05
CA CYS A 455 -11.99 15.52 -15.60
C CYS A 455 -11.03 16.56 -14.99
N ALA A 456 -9.80 16.67 -15.48
CA ALA A 456 -8.83 17.66 -15.02
C ALA A 456 -9.32 19.09 -15.29
N ARG A 457 -9.90 19.33 -16.47
CA ARG A 457 -10.52 20.61 -16.83
C ARG A 457 -11.69 20.96 -15.90
N LEU A 458 -12.53 19.98 -15.56
CA LEU A 458 -13.66 20.15 -14.63
C LEU A 458 -13.23 20.37 -13.17
N ALA A 459 -12.06 19.87 -12.78
CA ALA A 459 -11.52 20.02 -11.43
C ALA A 459 -11.01 21.44 -11.15
N SER A 460 -10.55 22.16 -12.18
CA SER A 460 -9.94 23.49 -12.05
C SER A 460 -10.81 24.46 -11.23
N PRO A 461 -10.24 25.19 -10.25
CA PRO A 461 -8.81 25.36 -9.97
C PRO A 461 -8.20 24.30 -9.02
N MET A 462 -8.97 23.31 -8.56
CA MET A 462 -8.45 22.24 -7.69
C MET A 462 -7.53 21.31 -8.50
N PRO A 463 -6.30 21.01 -8.02
CA PRO A 463 -5.39 20.12 -8.72
C PRO A 463 -5.97 18.71 -8.89
N LEU A 464 -5.84 18.17 -10.10
CA LEU A 464 -6.18 16.77 -10.41
C LEU A 464 -4.93 16.01 -10.85
N PHE A 465 -4.68 14.89 -10.18
CA PHE A 465 -3.60 13.97 -10.50
C PHE A 465 -4.12 12.81 -11.36
N GLY A 466 -3.46 12.58 -12.49
CA GLY A 466 -3.73 11.43 -13.35
C GLY A 466 -3.06 10.17 -12.81
N ASN A 467 -3.75 9.03 -12.90
CA ASN A 467 -3.22 7.74 -12.50
C ASN A 467 -3.66 6.65 -13.51
N GLY A 468 -2.73 5.83 -13.97
CA GLY A 468 -3.00 4.70 -14.87
C GLY A 468 -2.02 4.63 -16.04
N ASP A 469 -1.55 3.45 -16.37
CA ASP A 469 -0.61 3.07 -17.45
C ASP A 469 0.58 3.98 -17.76
N ILE A 470 1.17 4.62 -16.73
CA ILE A 470 2.48 5.28 -16.85
C ILE A 470 3.58 4.22 -16.71
N LEU A 471 4.17 3.82 -17.83
CA LEU A 471 5.17 2.75 -17.92
C LEU A 471 6.58 3.30 -18.21
N SER A 472 6.65 4.49 -18.81
CA SER A 472 7.89 5.14 -19.25
C SER A 472 7.86 6.66 -19.00
N TYR A 473 9.00 7.32 -19.19
CA TYR A 473 9.06 8.78 -19.14
C TYR A 473 8.25 9.43 -20.28
N GLU A 474 8.17 8.78 -21.45
CA GLU A 474 7.34 9.23 -22.57
C GLU A 474 5.85 9.22 -22.19
N ASP A 475 5.38 8.17 -21.51
CA ASP A 475 4.00 8.11 -21.00
C ASP A 475 3.73 9.22 -19.99
N ALA A 476 4.69 9.47 -19.09
CA ALA A 476 4.60 10.56 -18.11
C ALA A 476 4.49 11.92 -18.79
N ASN A 477 5.30 12.17 -19.83
CA ASN A 477 5.27 13.41 -20.60
C ASN A 477 3.94 13.59 -21.34
N ARG A 478 3.47 12.53 -22.03
CA ARG A 478 2.15 12.54 -22.68
C ARG A 478 1.05 12.82 -21.68
N ALA A 479 1.11 12.19 -20.51
CA ALA A 479 0.13 12.42 -19.44
C ALA A 479 0.10 13.88 -18.97
N MET A 480 1.27 14.47 -18.72
CA MET A 480 1.40 15.88 -18.31
C MET A 480 0.91 16.85 -19.39
N GLN A 481 1.13 16.55 -20.68
CA GLN A 481 0.66 17.37 -21.80
C GLN A 481 -0.86 17.46 -21.90
N MET A 482 -1.60 16.49 -21.35
CA MET A 482 -3.08 16.51 -21.34
C MET A 482 -3.68 17.42 -20.24
N GLY A 483 -2.86 18.21 -19.55
CA GLY A 483 -3.33 19.25 -18.62
C GLY A 483 -3.62 18.76 -17.21
N VAL A 484 -3.16 17.57 -16.81
CA VAL A 484 -3.18 17.15 -15.40
C VAL A 484 -2.16 17.94 -14.58
N SER A 485 -2.45 18.16 -13.30
CA SER A 485 -1.56 18.92 -12.41
C SER A 485 -0.33 18.14 -11.94
N GLY A 486 -0.36 16.82 -12.11
CA GLY A 486 0.69 15.90 -11.75
C GLY A 486 0.29 14.46 -12.04
N ILE A 487 1.25 13.55 -11.93
CA ILE A 487 1.04 12.12 -12.17
C ILE A 487 1.28 11.33 -10.89
N MET A 488 0.37 10.40 -10.62
CA MET A 488 0.56 9.40 -9.59
C MET A 488 0.99 8.08 -10.22
N ILE A 489 2.19 7.63 -9.86
CA ILE A 489 2.84 6.43 -10.36
C ILE A 489 2.57 5.30 -9.37
N ALA A 490 1.94 4.23 -9.84
CA ALA A 490 1.42 3.17 -9.00
C ALA A 490 1.96 1.79 -9.40
N ARG A 491 1.07 0.81 -9.30
CA ARG A 491 1.19 -0.56 -9.78
C ARG A 491 0.51 -0.62 -11.14
N GLN A 492 1.23 -0.39 -12.22
CA GLN A 492 0.77 -0.98 -13.48
C GLN A 492 1.48 -2.33 -13.57
N VAL A 493 0.69 -3.39 -13.61
CA VAL A 493 1.06 -4.57 -14.40
C VAL A 493 1.16 -4.03 -15.81
N PRO A 494 2.24 -4.18 -16.58
CA PRO A 494 3.50 -4.89 -16.44
C PRO A 494 4.67 -3.90 -16.22
N VAL A 495 4.44 -2.59 -16.04
CA VAL A 495 5.48 -1.65 -15.60
C VAL A 495 4.91 -0.58 -14.65
N GLY A 496 5.49 -0.39 -13.48
CA GLY A 496 5.15 0.67 -12.54
C GLY A 496 6.20 0.72 -11.44
N ALA A 497 6.02 1.51 -10.39
CA ALA A 497 7.04 1.63 -9.33
C ALA A 497 7.45 0.26 -8.73
N LEU A 498 6.52 -0.71 -8.65
CA LEU A 498 6.81 -2.07 -8.14
C LEU A 498 7.67 -2.94 -9.07
N ILE A 499 7.74 -2.60 -10.35
CA ILE A 499 8.52 -3.34 -11.35
C ILE A 499 9.78 -2.55 -11.70
N LYS A 500 9.69 -1.22 -11.63
CA LYS A 500 10.74 -0.28 -11.98
C LYS A 500 10.77 0.88 -10.99
N PRO A 501 11.33 0.71 -9.77
CA PRO A 501 11.46 1.81 -8.82
C PRO A 501 12.24 3.01 -9.36
N TRP A 502 13.18 2.79 -10.29
CA TRP A 502 13.94 3.85 -10.95
C TRP A 502 13.17 4.63 -12.02
N LEU A 503 11.89 4.29 -12.29
CA LEU A 503 11.04 5.06 -13.21
C LEU A 503 10.92 6.55 -12.82
N PHE A 504 11.00 6.86 -11.52
CA PHE A 504 11.06 8.24 -11.05
C PHE A 504 12.31 8.98 -11.57
N THR A 505 13.46 8.29 -11.60
CA THR A 505 14.71 8.81 -12.15
C THR A 505 14.62 8.96 -13.66
N GLU A 506 14.03 7.98 -14.36
CA GLU A 506 13.80 8.07 -15.82
C GLU A 506 12.95 9.27 -16.21
N ILE A 507 11.91 9.58 -15.43
CA ILE A 507 11.05 10.74 -15.66
C ILE A 507 11.80 12.03 -15.38
N LYS A 508 12.65 12.08 -14.34
CA LYS A 508 13.45 13.27 -14.02
C LYS A 508 14.56 13.52 -15.04
N GLU A 509 15.21 12.48 -15.50
CA GLU A 509 16.33 12.55 -16.46
C GLU A 509 15.89 12.49 -17.92
N GLN A 510 14.60 12.23 -18.18
CA GLN A 510 14.02 12.18 -19.52
C GLN A 510 14.73 11.16 -20.44
N ARG A 511 15.10 10.00 -19.87
CA ARG A 511 15.77 8.91 -20.61
C ARG A 511 15.37 7.53 -20.09
N HIS A 512 15.47 6.54 -20.97
CA HIS A 512 15.37 5.14 -20.56
C HIS A 512 16.66 4.69 -19.87
N TRP A 513 16.53 4.09 -18.70
CA TRP A 513 17.59 3.43 -17.96
C TRP A 513 17.55 1.93 -18.24
N ASP A 514 18.67 1.43 -18.74
CA ASP A 514 18.95 -0.01 -18.81
C ASP A 514 19.94 -0.39 -17.72
N ILE A 515 19.42 -0.82 -16.56
CA ILE A 515 20.27 -1.17 -15.42
C ILE A 515 20.76 -2.62 -15.50
N SER A 516 21.96 -2.86 -14.99
CA SER A 516 22.58 -4.18 -14.94
C SER A 516 21.92 -5.10 -13.91
N SER A 517 22.23 -6.39 -13.99
CA SER A 517 21.79 -7.38 -13.00
C SER A 517 22.30 -7.07 -11.59
N SER A 518 23.56 -6.62 -11.48
CA SER A 518 24.21 -6.29 -10.22
C SER A 518 23.55 -5.07 -9.57
N GLU A 519 23.30 -4.01 -10.33
CA GLU A 519 22.58 -2.83 -9.81
C GLU A 519 21.17 -3.21 -9.33
N ARG A 520 20.46 -4.08 -10.07
CA ARG A 520 19.16 -4.60 -9.63
C ARG A 520 19.24 -5.35 -8.33
N PHE A 521 20.26 -6.19 -8.18
CA PHE A 521 20.47 -6.96 -6.96
C PHE A 521 20.85 -6.06 -5.78
N ASP A 522 21.62 -4.99 -6.00
CA ASP A 522 21.92 -3.99 -4.97
C ASP A 522 20.67 -3.26 -4.48
N ILE A 523 19.69 -3.00 -5.36
CA ILE A 523 18.39 -2.45 -4.93
C ILE A 523 17.64 -3.44 -4.03
N LEU A 524 17.69 -4.74 -4.32
CA LEU A 524 17.09 -5.76 -3.46
C LEU A 524 17.80 -5.82 -2.11
N LYS A 525 19.13 -5.68 -2.10
CA LYS A 525 19.95 -5.59 -0.88
C LYS A 525 19.60 -4.36 -0.04
N ASP A 526 19.39 -3.20 -0.66
CA ASP A 526 18.91 -2.01 0.05
C ASP A 526 17.54 -2.24 0.68
N PHE A 527 16.63 -2.91 -0.05
CA PHE A 527 15.32 -3.23 0.47
C PHE A 527 15.40 -4.16 1.68
N THR A 528 16.28 -5.18 1.65
CA THR A 528 16.48 -6.06 2.81
C THR A 528 17.07 -5.29 3.98
N ASN A 529 18.05 -4.42 3.73
CA ASN A 529 18.66 -3.56 4.76
C ASN A 529 17.62 -2.66 5.45
N TYR A 530 16.80 -1.95 4.67
CA TYR A 530 15.71 -1.13 5.20
C TYR A 530 14.62 -1.97 5.88
N GLY A 531 14.39 -3.20 5.43
CA GLY A 531 13.49 -4.16 6.04
C GLY A 531 13.96 -4.59 7.43
N LEU A 532 15.25 -4.91 7.58
CA LEU A 532 15.86 -5.27 8.87
C LEU A 532 15.82 -4.10 9.86
N GLU A 533 16.00 -2.87 9.38
CA GLU A 533 15.83 -1.65 10.20
C GLU A 533 14.38 -1.48 10.67
N HIS A 534 13.40 -1.72 9.79
CA HIS A 534 12.01 -1.41 10.07
C HIS A 534 11.25 -2.53 10.83
N TRP A 535 11.52 -3.79 10.51
CA TRP A 535 10.84 -4.96 11.10
C TRP A 535 11.70 -5.70 12.11
N GLY A 536 13.01 -5.61 11.98
CA GLY A 536 13.98 -6.17 12.90
C GLY A 536 14.99 -7.12 12.28
N SER A 537 16.10 -7.29 12.97
CA SER A 537 17.14 -8.26 12.64
C SER A 537 17.02 -9.56 13.43
N ASP A 538 15.97 -9.73 14.24
CA ASP A 538 15.63 -11.00 14.88
C ASP A 538 14.99 -11.98 13.90
N THR A 539 14.79 -13.23 14.30
CA THR A 539 14.21 -14.28 13.45
C THR A 539 12.88 -13.83 12.83
N GLN A 540 12.01 -13.18 13.62
CA GLN A 540 10.71 -12.70 13.14
C GLN A 540 10.85 -11.53 12.16
N GLY A 541 11.76 -10.60 12.41
CA GLY A 541 12.03 -9.46 11.53
C GLY A 541 12.63 -9.87 10.19
N VAL A 542 13.58 -10.80 10.18
CA VAL A 542 14.18 -11.37 8.96
C VAL A 542 13.12 -12.06 8.11
N GLU A 543 12.30 -12.94 8.70
CA GLU A 543 11.25 -13.65 7.95
C GLU A 543 10.14 -12.72 7.45
N LYS A 544 9.83 -11.67 8.21
CA LYS A 544 8.92 -10.63 7.76
C LYS A 544 9.49 -9.86 6.57
N THR A 545 10.77 -9.50 6.61
CA THR A 545 11.50 -8.88 5.50
C THR A 545 11.48 -9.77 4.27
N ARG A 546 11.81 -11.05 4.43
CA ARG A 546 11.77 -12.07 3.37
C ARG A 546 10.40 -12.14 2.72
N LYS A 547 9.34 -12.20 3.51
CA LYS A 547 7.98 -12.27 2.98
C LYS A 547 7.63 -11.06 2.11
N PHE A 548 7.95 -9.84 2.55
CA PHE A 548 7.66 -8.64 1.76
C PHE A 548 8.57 -8.53 0.53
N LEU A 549 9.83 -9.00 0.61
CA LEU A 549 10.72 -9.13 -0.53
C LEU A 549 10.12 -10.08 -1.58
N LEU A 550 9.66 -11.27 -1.19
CA LEU A 550 9.04 -12.24 -2.10
C LEU A 550 7.75 -11.70 -2.75
N GLU A 551 6.92 -10.97 -1.98
CA GLU A 551 5.75 -10.29 -2.56
C GLU A 551 6.19 -9.25 -3.60
N TRP A 552 7.30 -8.54 -3.37
CA TRP A 552 7.81 -7.55 -4.32
C TRP A 552 8.45 -8.20 -5.55
N LEU A 553 9.22 -9.28 -5.39
CA LEU A 553 9.80 -10.08 -6.49
C LEU A 553 8.72 -10.61 -7.43
N SER A 554 7.55 -10.96 -6.92
CA SER A 554 6.38 -11.36 -7.73
C SER A 554 5.89 -10.27 -8.70
N PHE A 555 6.33 -9.02 -8.51
CA PHE A 555 6.17 -7.91 -9.45
C PHE A 555 7.43 -7.66 -10.26
N LEU A 556 8.57 -7.55 -9.60
CA LEU A 556 9.86 -7.23 -10.23
C LEU A 556 10.22 -8.19 -11.38
N CYS A 557 9.84 -9.46 -11.29
CA CYS A 557 10.13 -10.45 -12.33
C CYS A 557 9.51 -10.17 -13.71
N ARG A 558 8.59 -9.21 -13.79
CA ARG A 558 7.99 -8.76 -15.06
C ARG A 558 8.84 -7.70 -15.78
N TYR A 559 9.84 -7.13 -15.10
CA TYR A 559 10.75 -6.19 -15.72
C TYR A 559 11.57 -6.90 -16.79
N ILE A 560 11.64 -6.27 -17.97
CA ILE A 560 12.51 -6.69 -19.05
C ILE A 560 13.54 -5.57 -19.24
N PRO A 561 14.84 -5.86 -19.19
CA PRO A 561 15.88 -4.89 -19.51
C PRO A 561 15.64 -4.22 -20.87
N VAL A 562 15.88 -2.91 -20.93
CA VAL A 562 15.58 -2.09 -22.11
C VAL A 562 16.39 -2.57 -23.31
N GLY A 563 17.64 -3.01 -23.09
CA GLY A 563 18.50 -3.57 -24.14
C GLY A 563 18.01 -4.90 -24.74
N LEU A 564 17.00 -5.55 -24.15
CA LEU A 564 16.39 -6.78 -24.67
C LEU A 564 15.07 -6.52 -25.43
N LEU A 565 14.54 -5.31 -25.36
CA LEU A 565 13.30 -4.91 -26.02
C LEU A 565 13.60 -4.42 -27.44
N GLU A 566 12.86 -4.94 -28.43
CA GLU A 566 12.92 -4.42 -29.80
C GLU A 566 12.05 -3.19 -30.00
N ILE A 567 10.95 -3.11 -29.23
CA ILE A 567 9.96 -2.03 -29.30
C ILE A 567 9.88 -1.40 -27.92
N LEU A 568 10.09 -0.09 -27.87
CA LEU A 568 9.90 0.74 -26.68
C LEU A 568 8.70 1.68 -26.89
N PRO A 569 7.92 2.00 -25.85
CA PRO A 569 7.95 1.41 -24.50
C PRO A 569 7.15 0.09 -24.40
N GLN A 570 7.50 -0.75 -23.43
CA GLN A 570 6.77 -2.00 -23.12
C GLN A 570 5.31 -1.69 -22.77
N ARG A 571 4.34 -2.38 -23.39
CA ARG A 571 2.90 -2.14 -23.15
C ARG A 571 2.29 -3.06 -22.13
N ILE A 572 1.10 -2.67 -21.66
CA ILE A 572 0.49 -3.32 -20.49
C ILE A 572 0.15 -4.80 -20.65
N ASN A 573 -0.30 -5.15 -21.85
CA ASN A 573 -0.82 -6.47 -22.14
C ASN A 573 0.22 -7.40 -22.77
N GLU A 574 1.47 -6.93 -22.91
CA GLU A 574 2.55 -7.69 -23.52
C GLU A 574 3.19 -8.60 -22.47
N ARG A 575 3.02 -9.92 -22.63
CA ARG A 575 3.80 -10.90 -21.88
C ARG A 575 5.04 -11.23 -22.67
N PRO A 576 6.24 -11.10 -22.08
CA PRO A 576 7.43 -11.57 -22.76
C PRO A 576 7.35 -13.09 -22.96
N PRO A 577 7.78 -13.61 -24.12
CA PRO A 577 8.15 -15.02 -24.25
C PRO A 577 9.25 -15.37 -23.24
N TYR A 578 9.52 -16.66 -23.05
CA TYR A 578 10.68 -17.07 -22.27
C TYR A 578 11.95 -16.56 -22.96
N TYR A 579 12.82 -15.94 -22.18
CA TYR A 579 14.08 -15.39 -22.66
C TYR A 579 15.19 -15.65 -21.65
N LEU A 580 16.40 -15.89 -22.14
CA LEU A 580 17.60 -15.87 -21.30
C LEU A 580 18.07 -14.41 -21.21
N GLY A 581 18.30 -13.95 -19.98
CA GLY A 581 18.87 -12.62 -19.74
C GLY A 581 20.32 -12.53 -20.18
N ARG A 582 20.95 -11.38 -19.96
CA ARG A 582 22.39 -11.19 -20.27
C ARG A 582 23.30 -12.03 -19.38
N ASP A 583 22.80 -12.41 -18.21
CA ASP A 583 23.48 -13.29 -17.27
C ASP A 583 22.49 -14.17 -16.47
N TYR A 584 23.04 -15.04 -15.64
CA TYR A 584 22.26 -15.94 -14.79
C TYR A 584 21.32 -15.19 -13.84
N LEU A 585 21.78 -14.09 -13.25
CA LEU A 585 21.02 -13.34 -12.26
C LEU A 585 19.83 -12.61 -12.89
N GLU A 586 19.98 -12.08 -14.11
CA GLU A 586 18.88 -11.52 -14.90
C GLU A 586 17.82 -12.57 -15.19
N THR A 587 18.26 -13.77 -15.60
CA THR A 587 17.39 -14.89 -15.92
C THR A 587 16.65 -15.38 -14.67
N LEU A 588 17.36 -15.47 -13.53
CA LEU A 588 16.79 -15.83 -12.24
C LEU A 588 15.74 -14.81 -11.78
N MET A 589 16.03 -13.52 -11.93
CA MET A 589 15.08 -12.45 -11.60
C MET A 589 13.87 -12.41 -12.54
N ALA A 590 13.99 -12.87 -13.79
CA ALA A 590 12.88 -12.95 -14.75
C ALA A 590 11.95 -14.15 -14.50
N SER A 591 12.38 -15.15 -13.71
CA SER A 591 11.59 -16.34 -13.43
C SER A 591 10.28 -15.99 -12.68
N GLN A 592 9.20 -16.69 -13.04
CA GLN A 592 7.90 -16.59 -12.36
C GLN A 592 7.70 -17.69 -11.30
N ASN A 593 8.69 -18.57 -11.10
CA ASN A 593 8.64 -19.64 -10.11
C ASN A 593 8.99 -19.11 -8.72
N VAL A 594 8.22 -19.55 -7.72
CA VAL A 594 8.42 -19.13 -6.33
C VAL A 594 9.76 -19.63 -5.78
N ASP A 595 10.18 -20.83 -6.17
CA ASP A 595 11.44 -21.42 -5.68
C ASP A 595 12.66 -20.58 -6.10
N ASP A 596 12.61 -19.98 -7.29
CA ASP A 596 13.67 -19.08 -7.77
C ASP A 596 13.67 -17.75 -6.99
N TRP A 597 12.50 -17.23 -6.62
CA TRP A 597 12.42 -16.07 -5.72
C TRP A 597 12.95 -16.38 -4.32
N ILE A 598 12.71 -17.61 -3.83
CA ILE A 598 13.26 -18.08 -2.56
C ILE A 598 14.79 -18.10 -2.64
N LYS A 599 15.39 -18.65 -3.71
CA LYS A 599 16.85 -18.61 -3.91
C LYS A 599 17.41 -17.19 -3.85
N ILE A 600 16.79 -16.22 -4.54
CA ILE A 600 17.21 -14.80 -4.47
C ILE A 600 17.16 -14.29 -3.03
N SER A 601 16.09 -14.64 -2.29
CA SER A 601 15.97 -14.24 -0.89
C SER A 601 17.02 -14.91 0.01
N GLU A 602 17.46 -16.13 -0.32
CA GLU A 602 18.52 -16.84 0.42
C GLU A 602 19.89 -16.20 0.23
N LEU A 603 20.17 -15.68 -0.96
CA LEU A 603 21.39 -14.91 -1.22
C LEU A 603 21.49 -13.64 -0.37
N LEU A 604 20.34 -13.04 0.01
CA LEU A 604 20.29 -11.77 0.74
C LEU A 604 20.08 -11.93 2.25
N LEU A 605 19.28 -12.92 2.66
CA LEU A 605 18.82 -13.11 4.04
C LEU A 605 19.22 -14.49 4.60
N GLY A 606 20.09 -15.23 3.92
CA GLY A 606 20.51 -16.58 4.32
C GLY A 606 19.43 -17.65 4.10
N PRO A 607 19.73 -18.92 4.44
CA PRO A 607 18.89 -20.08 4.09
C PRO A 607 17.51 -20.03 4.75
N VAL A 608 16.49 -20.56 4.06
CA VAL A 608 15.15 -20.72 4.65
C VAL A 608 15.02 -22.02 5.45
N PRO A 609 14.13 -22.08 6.45
CA PRO A 609 13.77 -23.36 7.07
C PRO A 609 13.17 -24.34 6.04
N PRO A 610 13.41 -25.66 6.14
CA PRO A 610 12.90 -26.64 5.18
C PRO A 610 11.36 -26.66 5.02
N SER A 611 10.62 -26.21 6.03
CA SER A 611 9.16 -26.11 6.01
C SER A 611 8.64 -24.77 5.44
N PHE A 612 9.52 -23.88 5.00
CA PHE A 612 9.12 -22.56 4.51
C PHE A 612 8.39 -22.69 3.17
N THR A 613 7.17 -22.19 3.12
CA THR A 613 6.37 -22.14 1.90
C THR A 613 5.82 -20.75 1.70
N PHE A 614 5.97 -20.23 0.48
CA PHE A 614 5.45 -18.93 0.11
C PHE A 614 4.39 -19.09 -0.98
N LEU A 615 3.24 -18.43 -0.77
CA LEU A 615 2.23 -18.26 -1.80
C LEU A 615 2.01 -16.76 -1.98
N PRO A 616 2.23 -16.19 -3.19
CA PRO A 616 2.04 -14.77 -3.44
C PRO A 616 0.59 -14.35 -3.18
N LYS A 617 0.39 -13.18 -2.58
CA LYS A 617 -0.96 -12.67 -2.24
C LYS A 617 -1.73 -12.21 -3.46
N HIS A 618 -1.02 -11.82 -4.51
CA HIS A 618 -1.62 -11.35 -5.75
C HIS A 618 -1.43 -12.42 -6.83
N LYS A 619 -2.51 -13.15 -7.16
CA LYS A 619 -2.61 -13.81 -8.47
C LYS A 619 -2.74 -12.70 -9.50
N ALA A 620 -1.62 -12.20 -10.01
CA ALA A 620 -1.57 -11.16 -11.02
C ALA A 620 -1.98 -11.71 -12.40
N ASN A 621 -3.14 -12.37 -12.47
CA ASN A 621 -3.73 -12.78 -13.73
C ASN A 621 -4.63 -11.63 -14.19
N SER A 622 -4.09 -10.80 -15.08
CA SER A 622 -4.83 -9.79 -15.85
C SER A 622 -5.63 -10.38 -17.01
N TYR A 623 -5.65 -11.70 -17.18
CA TYR A 623 -6.34 -12.38 -18.26
C TYR A 623 -7.02 -13.66 -17.76
N ARG A 624 -8.14 -14.02 -18.39
CA ARG A 624 -8.94 -15.21 -18.10
C ARG A 624 -8.89 -16.15 -19.28
#